data_AF-A0A099SZG6-F1
#
_entry.id   AF-A0A099SZG6-F1
#
_cell.length_a   1.000
_cell.length_b   1.000
_cell.length_c   1.000
_cell.angle_alpha   90.00
_cell.angle_beta   90.00
_cell.angle_gamma   90.00
#
_symmetry.space_group_name_H-M   'P 1'
#
loop_
_entity.id
_entity.type
_entity.pdbx_description
1 polymer ?
#
loop_
_entity_poly.entity_id
_entity_poly.type
_entity_poly.pdbx_seq_one_letter_code
_entity_poly.pdbx_strand_id
1 'polypeptide(L)'
;MARIKKKQKNLIKDIATERIEYLFKLAGQNYSSHPDRSDRYVALARRIGMRYRVRLPAYLKRRVCKGCNSFLVPGNSSRIRLHGRYMTITCLKCGKEMRYPYRADKKVNS
;
A
#
# COMPACT_ATOMS: atom_id res chain seq x y z
N MET A 1 18.40 -24.35 -18.71
CA MET A 1 18.15 -24.15 -17.26
C MET A 1 17.74 -22.72 -16.86
N ALA A 2 18.35 -21.66 -17.42
CA ALA A 2 18.06 -20.26 -17.04
C ALA A 2 16.58 -19.83 -17.24
N ARG A 3 15.92 -20.30 -18.31
CA ARG A 3 14.50 -19.99 -18.60
C ARG A 3 13.54 -20.54 -17.55
N ILE A 4 13.80 -21.75 -17.01
CA ILE A 4 12.99 -22.38 -15.96
C ILE A 4 13.13 -21.61 -14.64
N LYS A 5 14.36 -21.26 -14.24
CA LYS A 5 14.62 -20.43 -13.06
C LYS A 5 13.94 -19.05 -13.15
N LYS A 6 13.94 -18.42 -14.34
CA LYS A 6 13.22 -17.15 -14.58
C LYS A 6 11.71 -17.30 -14.43
N LYS A 7 11.12 -18.39 -14.97
CA LYS A 7 9.68 -18.68 -14.84
C LYS A 7 9.27 -18.89 -13.38
N GLN A 8 10.04 -19.67 -12.62
CA GLN A 8 9.80 -19.88 -11.18
C GLN A 8 9.89 -18.57 -10.39
N LYS A 9 10.89 -17.73 -10.68
CA LYS A 9 11.03 -16.42 -10.01
C LYS A 9 9.83 -15.51 -10.27
N ASN A 10 9.27 -15.51 -11.47
CA ASN A 10 8.08 -14.73 -11.79
C ASN A 10 6.86 -15.28 -11.03
N LEU A 11 6.65 -16.60 -11.04
CA LEU A 11 5.56 -17.24 -10.29
C LEU A 11 5.59 -16.88 -8.80
N ILE A 12 6.77 -16.87 -8.17
CA ILE A 12 6.92 -16.47 -6.76
C ILE A 12 6.50 -15.01 -6.56
N LYS A 13 6.82 -14.12 -7.50
CA LYS A 13 6.41 -12.70 -7.42
C LYS A 13 4.90 -12.53 -7.60
N ASP A 14 4.29 -13.32 -8.48
CA ASP A 14 2.85 -13.29 -8.74
C ASP A 14 2.09 -13.74 -7.49
N ILE A 15 2.46 -14.88 -6.90
CA ILE A 15 1.91 -15.38 -5.63
C ILE A 15 2.11 -14.36 -4.50
N ALA A 16 3.29 -13.72 -4.43
CA ALA A 16 3.54 -12.69 -3.43
C ALA A 16 2.64 -11.47 -3.62
N THR A 17 2.32 -11.10 -4.86
CA THR A 17 1.40 -9.99 -5.19
C THR A 17 -0.02 -10.35 -4.77
N GLU A 18 -0.52 -11.53 -5.14
CA GLU A 18 -1.83 -12.04 -4.73
C GLU A 18 -1.97 -12.07 -3.21
N ARG A 19 -0.94 -12.55 -2.50
CA ARG A 19 -0.93 -12.60 -1.03
C ARG A 19 -0.99 -11.21 -0.40
N ILE A 20 -0.30 -10.23 -0.99
CA ILE A 20 -0.39 -8.83 -0.55
C ILE A 20 -1.82 -8.33 -0.70
N GLU A 21 -2.43 -8.50 -1.87
CA GLU A 21 -3.80 -8.03 -2.13
C GLU A 21 -4.81 -8.68 -1.18
N TYR A 22 -4.69 -10.00 -0.97
CA TYR A 22 -5.53 -10.73 -0.04
C TYR A 22 -5.41 -10.23 1.41
N LEU A 23 -4.19 -9.95 1.89
CA LEU A 23 -3.98 -9.39 3.22
C LEU A 23 -4.61 -7.99 3.37
N PHE A 24 -4.54 -7.16 2.33
CA PHE A 24 -5.20 -5.85 2.34
C PHE A 24 -6.73 -5.97 2.32
N LYS A 25 -7.28 -6.95 1.61
CA LYS A 25 -8.73 -7.26 1.65
C LYS A 25 -9.17 -7.64 3.06
N LEU A 26 -8.45 -8.55 3.72
CA LEU A 26 -8.70 -8.94 5.11
C LEU A 26 -8.58 -7.75 6.07
N ALA A 27 -7.57 -6.88 5.87
CA ALA A 27 -7.42 -5.66 6.65
C ALA A 27 -8.63 -4.73 6.51
N GLY A 28 -9.19 -4.59 5.31
CA GLY A 28 -10.43 -3.84 5.09
C GLY A 28 -11.62 -4.42 5.84
N GLN A 29 -11.81 -5.73 5.74
CA GLN A 29 -12.95 -6.45 6.35
C GLN A 29 -12.92 -6.42 7.88
N ASN A 30 -11.72 -6.46 8.49
CA ASN A 30 -11.57 -6.53 9.94
C ASN A 30 -11.40 -5.15 10.60
N TYR A 31 -11.29 -4.06 9.84
CA TYR A 31 -10.92 -2.76 10.41
C TYR A 31 -11.95 -2.21 11.40
N SER A 32 -13.24 -2.42 11.14
CA SER A 32 -14.31 -1.93 12.01
C SER A 32 -14.36 -2.65 13.37
N SER A 33 -14.05 -3.94 13.40
CA SER A 33 -14.14 -4.76 14.61
C SER A 33 -12.80 -4.93 15.32
N HIS A 34 -11.69 -5.02 14.57
CA HIS A 34 -10.35 -5.32 15.09
C HIS A 34 -9.28 -4.50 14.33
N PRO A 35 -9.15 -3.18 14.61
CA PRO A 35 -8.19 -2.31 13.93
C PRO A 35 -6.72 -2.76 14.06
N ASP A 36 -6.38 -3.39 15.18
CA ASP A 36 -5.07 -3.97 15.48
C ASP A 36 -4.72 -5.12 14.53
N ARG A 37 -5.69 -6.00 14.21
CA ARG A 37 -5.51 -7.08 13.23
C ARG A 37 -5.28 -6.52 11.84
N SER A 38 -6.02 -5.46 11.47
CA SER A 38 -5.82 -4.77 10.19
C SER A 38 -4.43 -4.17 10.05
N ASP A 39 -3.90 -3.54 11.10
CA ASP A 39 -2.53 -3.05 11.14
C ASP A 39 -1.52 -4.20 10.97
N ARG A 40 -1.75 -5.34 11.64
CA ARG A 40 -0.90 -6.53 11.54
C ARG A 40 -0.90 -7.13 10.12
N TYR A 41 -2.04 -7.22 9.46
CA TYR A 41 -2.14 -7.72 8.07
C TYR A 41 -1.36 -6.85 7.10
N VAL A 42 -1.48 -5.53 7.22
CA VAL A 42 -0.76 -4.58 6.38
C VAL A 42 0.75 -4.62 6.63
N ALA A 43 1.17 -4.76 7.88
CA ALA A 43 2.57 -4.96 8.24
C ALA A 43 3.14 -6.26 7.64
N LEU A 44 2.36 -7.34 7.63
CA LEU A 44 2.71 -8.60 6.96
C LEU A 44 2.84 -8.42 5.44
N ALA A 45 1.86 -7.78 4.81
CA ALA A 45 1.86 -7.52 3.37
C ALA A 45 3.11 -6.72 2.96
N ARG A 46 3.47 -5.68 3.74
CA ARG A 46 4.69 -4.90 3.51
C ARG A 46 5.96 -5.76 3.66
N ARG A 47 6.03 -6.65 4.65
CA ARG A 47 7.16 -7.58 4.83
C ARG A 47 7.32 -8.54 3.66
N ILE A 48 6.20 -9.07 3.13
CA ILE A 48 6.21 -9.92 1.93
C ILE A 48 6.76 -9.15 0.73
N GLY A 49 6.27 -7.94 0.50
CA GLY A 49 6.76 -7.09 -0.60
C GLY A 49 8.26 -6.82 -0.53
N MET A 50 8.79 -6.54 0.66
CA MET A 50 10.23 -6.36 0.88
C MET A 50 11.02 -7.65 0.62
N ARG A 51 10.56 -8.79 1.16
CA ARG A 51 11.24 -10.09 1.03
C ARG A 51 11.36 -10.54 -0.42
N TYR A 52 10.26 -10.47 -1.18
CA TYR A 52 10.23 -10.93 -2.58
C TYR A 52 10.56 -9.83 -3.60
N ARG A 53 10.94 -8.63 -3.12
CA ARG A 53 11.20 -7.44 -3.96
C ARG A 53 10.04 -7.14 -4.91
N VAL A 54 8.82 -7.28 -4.40
CA VAL A 54 7.56 -6.96 -5.08
C VAL A 54 7.09 -5.60 -4.59
N ARG A 55 6.80 -4.70 -5.52
CA ARG A 55 6.28 -3.38 -5.22
C ARG A 55 4.80 -3.52 -4.87
N LEU A 56 4.38 -2.93 -3.74
CA LEU A 56 2.95 -2.84 -3.44
C LEU A 56 2.23 -2.10 -4.59
N PRO A 57 1.09 -2.63 -5.07
CA PRO A 57 0.25 -1.94 -6.04
C PRO A 57 -0.03 -0.50 -5.60
N ALA A 58 -0.09 0.43 -6.56
CA ALA A 58 -0.17 1.87 -6.26
C ALA A 58 -1.37 2.24 -5.36
N TYR A 59 -2.50 1.55 -5.55
CA TYR A 59 -3.72 1.72 -4.78
C TYR A 59 -3.57 1.22 -3.32
N LEU A 60 -2.82 0.15 -3.07
CA LEU A 60 -2.54 -0.37 -1.72
C LEU A 60 -1.42 0.38 -1.02
N LYS A 61 -0.42 0.85 -1.76
CA LYS A 61 0.72 1.60 -1.22
C LYS A 61 0.30 2.84 -0.43
N ARG A 62 -0.84 3.44 -0.78
CA ARG A 62 -1.42 4.62 -0.12
C ARG A 62 -2.29 4.27 1.11
N ARG A 63 -2.65 3.00 1.27
CA ARG A 63 -3.50 2.48 2.36
C ARG A 63 -2.70 1.98 3.57
N VAL A 64 -1.40 2.26 3.61
CA VAL A 64 -0.49 1.86 4.68
C VAL A 64 0.37 3.03 5.14
N CYS A 65 0.47 3.22 6.45
CA CYS A 65 1.41 4.18 7.02
C CYS A 65 2.85 3.66 6.89
N LYS A 66 3.73 4.46 6.29
CA LYS A 66 5.18 4.12 6.19
C LYS A 66 5.95 4.37 7.50
N GLY A 67 5.29 4.73 8.58
CA GLY A 67 5.88 4.95 9.90
C GLY A 67 5.55 3.78 10.81
N CYS A 68 4.30 3.72 11.26
CA CYS A 68 3.80 2.72 12.20
C CYS A 68 3.18 1.47 11.54
N ASN A 69 3.15 1.36 10.21
CA ASN A 69 2.50 0.27 9.46
C ASN A 69 0.98 0.13 9.67
N SER A 70 0.32 1.15 10.20
CA SER A 70 -1.13 1.11 10.38
C SER A 70 -1.89 1.09 9.05
N PHE A 71 -3.04 0.42 9.03
CA PHE A 71 -3.98 0.47 7.92
C PHE A 71 -4.66 1.84 7.88
N LEU A 72 -4.57 2.50 6.73
CA LEU A 72 -5.11 3.84 6.51
C LEU A 72 -6.46 3.76 5.83
N VAL A 73 -7.48 4.21 6.55
CA VAL A 73 -8.85 4.37 6.07
C VAL A 73 -9.12 5.87 5.97
N PRO A 74 -9.42 6.41 4.79
CA PRO A 74 -9.76 7.81 4.61
C PRO A 74 -10.93 8.21 5.53
N GLY A 75 -10.79 9.31 6.27
CA GLY A 75 -11.82 9.82 7.17
C GLY A 75 -11.87 9.16 8.56
N ASN A 76 -11.20 8.03 8.76
CA ASN A 76 -11.18 7.33 10.05
C ASN A 76 -9.77 7.28 10.67
N SER A 77 -8.82 6.55 10.08
CA SER A 77 -7.40 6.51 10.54
C SER A 77 -6.45 7.39 9.73
N SER A 78 -6.95 8.06 8.69
CA SER A 78 -6.16 8.97 7.87
C SER A 78 -6.94 10.19 7.42
N ARG A 79 -6.23 11.31 7.33
CA ARG A 79 -6.73 12.56 6.75
C ARG A 79 -6.08 12.76 5.38
N ILE A 80 -6.88 13.00 4.35
CA ILE A 80 -6.40 13.28 3.01
C ILE A 80 -6.64 14.76 2.71
N ARG A 81 -5.60 15.46 2.27
CA ARG A 81 -5.67 16.84 1.76
C ARG A 81 -5.11 16.90 0.35
N LEU A 82 -5.78 17.65 -0.51
CA LEU A 82 -5.33 17.93 -1.87
C LEU A 82 -4.74 19.34 -1.90
N HIS A 83 -3.50 19.45 -2.37
CA HIS A 83 -2.78 20.71 -2.53
C HIS A 83 -2.24 20.80 -3.95
N GLY A 84 -2.94 21.50 -4.83
CA GLY A 84 -2.52 21.73 -6.22
C GLY A 84 -2.12 20.44 -6.95
N ARG A 85 -0.81 20.16 -7.01
CA ARG A 85 -0.20 18.99 -7.67
C ARG A 85 -0.06 17.74 -6.78
N TYR A 86 -0.16 17.86 -5.46
CA TYR A 86 0.10 16.78 -4.52
C TYR A 86 -1.13 16.46 -3.65
N MET A 87 -1.28 15.17 -3.33
CA MET A 87 -2.15 14.66 -2.29
C MET A 87 -1.31 14.29 -1.07
N THR A 88 -1.64 14.86 0.07
CA THR A 88 -1.03 14.54 1.37
C THR A 88 -1.97 13.64 2.16
N ILE A 89 -1.47 12.47 2.55
CA ILE A 89 -2.15 11.54 3.45
C ILE A 89 -1.45 11.62 4.80
N THR A 90 -2.15 12.12 5.81
CA THR A 90 -1.67 12.18 7.20
C THR A 90 -2.23 11.00 7.97
N CYS A 91 -1.36 10.24 8.62
CA CYS A 91 -1.76 9.17 9.54
C CYS A 91 -2.22 9.78 10.85
N LEU A 92 -3.46 9.48 11.27
CA LEU A 92 -4.01 10.01 12.52
C LEU A 92 -3.51 9.26 13.76
N LYS A 93 -2.91 8.07 13.59
CA LYS A 93 -2.33 7.28 14.68
C LYS A 93 -0.93 7.75 15.11
N CYS A 94 -0.08 8.16 14.15
CA CYS A 94 1.32 8.54 14.44
C CYS A 94 1.74 9.92 13.91
N GLY A 95 0.83 10.67 13.28
CA GLY A 95 1.09 11.99 12.72
C GLY A 95 1.89 12.00 11.40
N LYS A 96 2.43 10.86 10.94
CA LYS A 96 3.26 10.83 9.73
C LYS A 96 2.49 11.28 8.48
N GLU A 97 3.09 12.23 7.76
CA GLU A 97 2.59 12.70 6.47
C GLU A 97 3.23 11.97 5.30
N MET A 98 2.42 11.61 4.30
CA MET A 98 2.86 10.96 3.07
C MET A 98 2.32 11.70 1.87
N ARG A 99 3.21 12.20 1.01
CA ARG A 99 2.85 13.00 -0.16
C ARG A 99 2.94 12.15 -1.43
N TYR A 100 1.93 12.28 -2.29
CA TYR A 100 1.83 11.59 -3.57
C TYR A 100 1.41 12.60 -4.65
N PRO A 101 2.01 12.60 -5.85
CA PRO A 101 1.50 13.40 -6.95
C PRO A 101 0.07 12.95 -7.30
N TYR A 102 -0.84 13.90 -7.48
CA TYR A 102 -2.27 13.66 -7.73
C TYR A 102 -2.73 14.16 -9.10
N ARG A 103 -2.03 15.14 -9.69
CA ARG A 103 -2.20 15.51 -11.09
C ARG A 103 -0.98 15.04 -11.87
N ALA A 104 -1.20 14.28 -12.94
CA ALA A 104 -0.22 14.23 -14.01
C ALA A 104 -0.19 15.64 -14.60
N ASP A 105 1.00 16.20 -14.82
CA ASP A 105 1.12 17.34 -15.71
C ASP A 105 0.48 16.91 -17.03
N LYS A 106 -0.73 17.42 -17.34
CA LYS A 106 -1.16 17.43 -18.73
C LYS A 106 -0.06 18.23 -19.41
N LYS A 107 0.75 17.58 -20.25
CA LYS A 107 1.49 18.32 -21.25
C LYS A 107 0.43 19.16 -21.97
N VAL A 108 0.40 20.46 -21.70
CA VAL A 108 -0.30 21.43 -22.54
C VAL A 108 0.54 21.43 -23.82
N ASN A 109 0.19 20.54 -24.74
CA ASN A 109 0.68 20.59 -26.09
C ASN A 109 -0.38 21.36 -26.88
N SER A 110 0.10 22.33 -27.67
CA SER A 110 -0.61 23.22 -28.62
C SER A 110 -1.30 24.42 -27.98
#